data_AF-A0A1B3PLU8-F1
#
_entry.id   AF-A0A1B3PLU8-F1
#
_cell.length_a   1.000
_cell.length_b   1.000
_cell.length_c   1.000
_cell.angle_alpha   90.00
_cell.angle_beta   90.00
_cell.angle_gamma   90.00
#
_symmetry.space_group_name_H-M   'P 1'
#
loop_
_entity.id
_entity.type
_entity.pdbx_description
1 polymer ?
#
loop_
_entity_poly.entity_id
_entity_poly.type
_entity_poly.pdbx_seq_one_letter_code
_entity_poly.pdbx_strand_id
1 'polypeptide(L)' 'MHDNIYYVPTQGSVQGAQDTLDKKSGNAVDTASLLIALLRASGIPARYVTGTVDIPTAQALNWVGGAQTIDAAQQI' A
#
# COMPACT_ATOMS: atom_id res chain seq x y z
N MET A 1 -5.14 -9.90 -6.00
CA MET A 1 -4.18 -8.96 -5.37
C MET A 1 -4.85 -8.28 -4.18
N HIS A 2 -5.87 -7.44 -4.38
CA HIS A 2 -6.56 -6.77 -3.28
C HIS A 2 -7.19 -7.72 -2.24
N ASP A 3 -7.64 -8.91 -2.65
CA ASP A 3 -8.25 -9.89 -1.74
C ASP A 3 -7.26 -10.78 -0.98
N ASN A 4 -5.98 -10.74 -1.35
CA ASN A 4 -5.00 -11.72 -0.86
C ASN A 4 -3.79 -11.09 -0.18
N ILE A 5 -3.71 -9.77 -0.14
CA ILE A 5 -2.63 -9.01 0.49
C ILE A 5 -3.23 -8.15 1.60
N TYR A 6 -2.84 -8.42 2.84
CA TYR A 6 -3.25 -7.63 4.00
C TYR A 6 -2.57 -6.25 3.97
N TYR A 7 -3.35 -5.19 4.14
CA TYR A 7 -2.82 -3.83 4.13
C TYR A 7 -2.14 -3.48 5.45
N VAL A 8 -0.89 -3.02 5.35
CA VAL A 8 -0.11 -2.54 6.50
C VAL A 8 0.11 -1.03 6.32
N PRO A 9 -0.39 -0.16 7.21
CA PRO A 9 -0.23 1.29 7.06
C PRO A 9 1.19 1.71 7.48
N THR A 10 2.16 1.54 6.59
CA THR A 10 3.53 2.09 6.74
C THR A 10 3.90 2.86 5.48
N GLN A 11 4.91 3.71 5.56
CA GLN A 11 5.35 4.55 4.45
C GLN A 11 6.62 4.03 3.77
N GLY A 12 6.69 4.18 2.45
CA GLY A 12 7.86 3.81 1.63
C GLY A 12 7.93 2.34 1.22
N SER A 13 8.98 1.95 0.48
CA SER A 13 9.22 0.55 0.09
C SER A 13 9.91 -0.18 1.23
N VAL A 14 9.16 -0.92 2.03
CA VAL A 14 9.68 -1.64 3.21
C VAL A 14 10.03 -3.08 2.88
N GLN A 15 9.22 -3.72 2.04
CA GLN A 15 9.30 -5.16 1.79
C GLN A 15 9.53 -5.44 0.30
N GLY A 16 9.07 -4.56 -0.59
CA GLY A 16 9.20 -4.78 -2.05
C GLY A 16 8.35 -5.96 -2.53
N ALA A 17 8.37 -6.23 -3.84
CA ALA A 17 7.41 -7.14 -4.48
C ALA A 17 7.47 -8.60 -3.95
N GLN A 18 8.67 -9.16 -3.78
CA GLN A 18 8.85 -10.56 -3.41
C GLN A 18 8.37 -10.82 -1.97
N ASP A 19 8.86 -10.06 -0.99
CA ASP A 19 8.41 -10.21 0.39
C ASP A 19 6.91 -9.93 0.55
N THR A 20 6.33 -9.01 -0.24
CA THR A 20 4.88 -8.76 -0.22
C THR A 20 4.10 -9.99 -0.67
N LEU A 21 4.60 -10.72 -1.68
CA LEU A 21 4.00 -11.96 -2.15
C LEU A 21 4.13 -13.08 -1.10
N ASP A 22 5.32 -13.21 -0.49
CA ASP A 22 5.62 -14.28 0.46
C ASP A 22 4.87 -14.10 1.79
N LYS A 23 4.87 -12.88 2.34
CA LYS A 23 4.19 -12.55 3.60
C LYS A 23 2.71 -12.30 3.43
N LYS A 24 2.25 -12.11 2.19
CA LYS A 24 0.86 -11.74 1.86
C LYS A 24 0.41 -10.47 2.60
N SER A 25 1.33 -9.53 2.79
CA SER A 25 1.06 -8.27 3.48
C SER A 25 2.01 -7.18 3.00
N GLY A 26 1.52 -5.95 2.88
CA GLY A 26 2.34 -4.81 2.48
C GLY A 26 1.57 -3.49 2.53
N ASN A 27 2.31 -2.38 2.48
CA ASN A 27 1.73 -1.06 2.37
C ASN A 27 1.36 -0.71 0.91
N ALA A 28 0.98 0.55 0.66
CA ALA A 28 0.60 1.01 -0.68
C ALA A 28 1.74 0.86 -1.71
N VAL A 29 2.98 1.14 -1.33
CA VAL A 29 4.17 1.06 -2.22
C VAL A 29 4.56 -0.39 -2.48
N ASP A 30 4.56 -1.23 -1.44
CA ASP A 30 4.81 -2.66 -1.51
C ASP A 30 3.79 -3.36 -2.43
N THR A 31 2.51 -3.03 -2.24
CA THR A 31 1.38 -3.49 -3.05
C THR A 31 1.53 -3.07 -4.51
N ALA A 32 1.87 -1.79 -4.78
CA ALA A 32 2.11 -1.32 -6.14
C ALA A 32 3.29 -2.04 -6.80
N SER A 33 4.35 -2.30 -6.03
CA SER A 33 5.53 -3.03 -6.49
C SER A 33 5.18 -4.45 -6.92
N LEU A 34 4.39 -5.16 -6.09
CA LEU A 34 3.91 -6.51 -6.41
C LEU A 34 3.02 -6.50 -7.67
N LEU A 35 2.08 -5.56 -7.78
CA LEU A 35 1.21 -5.46 -8.96
C LEU A 35 2.02 -5.23 -10.24
N ILE A 36 2.97 -4.29 -10.21
CA ILE A 36 3.84 -4.00 -11.36
C ILE A 36 4.67 -5.24 -11.73
N ALA A 37 5.21 -5.96 -10.75
CA ALA A 37 5.97 -7.19 -11.00
C ALA A 37 5.11 -8.27 -11.68
N LEU A 38 3.88 -8.49 -11.20
CA LEU A 38 2.95 -9.46 -11.77
C LEU A 38 2.53 -9.09 -13.20
N LEU A 39 2.24 -7.81 -13.47
CA LEU A 39 1.92 -7.33 -14.81
C LEU A 39 3.11 -7.50 -15.77
N ARG A 40 4.33 -7.15 -15.34
CA ARG A 40 5.53 -7.35 -16.17
C ARG A 40 5.81 -8.83 -16.41
N ALA A 41 5.59 -9.69 -15.41
CA ALA A 41 5.72 -11.14 -15.56
C ALA A 41 4.72 -11.72 -16.56
N SER A 42 3.54 -11.10 -16.73
CA SER A 42 2.56 -11.47 -17.76
C SER A 42 2.76 -10.76 -19.11
N GLY A 43 3.90 -10.08 -19.30
CA GLY A 43 4.24 -9.40 -20.54
C GLY A 43 3.54 -8.04 -20.73
N ILE A 44 2.89 -7.51 -19.69
CA ILE A 44 2.21 -6.22 -19.72
C ILE A 44 3.15 -5.13 -19.17
N PRO A 45 3.50 -4.11 -19.96
CA PRO A 45 4.30 -2.99 -19.47
C PRO A 45 3.57 -2.21 -18.37
N ALA A 46 4.23 -2.01 -17.23
CA ALA A 46 3.71 -1.25 -16.10
C ALA A 46 4.79 -0.36 -15.48
N ARG A 47 4.40 0.77 -14.88
CA ARG A 47 5.29 1.75 -14.23
C ARG A 47 4.66 2.31 -12.96
N TYR A 48 5.48 2.82 -12.05
CA TYR A 48 5.00 3.54 -10.88
C TYR A 48 4.32 4.85 -11.28
N VAL A 49 3.30 5.21 -10.52
CA VAL A 49 2.66 6.52 -10.52
C VAL A 49 2.43 6.91 -9.07
N THR A 50 2.81 8.13 -8.71
CA THR A 50 2.54 8.72 -7.40
C THR A 50 1.60 9.90 -7.57
N GLY A 51 0.79 10.17 -6.56
CA GLY A 51 -0.18 11.26 -6.58
C GLY A 51 -0.77 11.50 -5.20
N THR A 52 -1.55 12.57 -5.10
CA THR A 52 -2.31 12.92 -3.89
C THR A 52 -3.78 12.61 -4.11
N VAL A 53 -4.46 12.15 -3.07
CA VAL A 53 -5.89 11.88 -3.08
C VAL A 53 -6.56 12.64 -1.94
N ASP A 54 -7.69 13.28 -2.23
CA ASP A 54 -8.52 13.90 -1.22
C ASP A 54 -9.46 12.84 -0.63
N ILE A 55 -9.34 12.62 0.67
CA ILE A 55 -10.17 11.65 1.40
C ILE A 55 -10.79 12.32 2.63
N PRO A 56 -12.06 12.01 2.97
CA PRO A 56 -12.65 12.47 4.21
C PRO A 56 -11.84 12.03 5.43
N THR A 57 -11.70 12.92 6.42
CA THR A 57 -10.89 12.67 7.63
C THR A 57 -11.24 11.35 8.33
N ALA A 58 -12.53 11.06 8.48
CA ALA A 58 -12.99 9.82 9.12
C ALA A 58 -12.49 8.56 8.38
N GLN A 59 -12.39 8.62 7.05
CA GLN A 59 -11.86 7.53 6.24
C GLN A 59 -10.34 7.42 6.38
N ALA A 60 -9.63 8.54 6.40
CA ALA A 60 -8.18 8.59 6.60
C ALA A 60 -7.77 7.97 7.95
N LEU A 61 -8.49 8.28 9.03
CA LEU A 61 -8.24 7.74 10.37
C LEU A 61 -8.42 6.22 10.44
N ASN A 62 -9.44 5.69 9.77
CA ASN A 62 -9.65 4.24 9.67
C ASN A 62 -8.53 3.56 8.88
N TRP A 63 -8.02 4.20 7.82
CA TRP A 63 -6.98 3.62 6.96
C TRP A 63 -5.61 3.46 7.64
N VAL A 64 -5.27 4.34 8.58
CA VAL A 64 -4.02 4.25 9.34
C VAL A 64 -4.11 3.32 10.56
N GLY A 65 -5.15 2.49 10.66
CA GLY A 65 -5.36 1.58 11.79
C GLY A 65 -6.28 2.11 12.89
N GLY A 66 -7.15 3.07 12.59
CA GLY A 66 -8.18 3.57 13.51
C GLY A 66 -7.67 4.62 14.50
N ALA A 67 -6.75 5.49 14.09
CA ALA A 67 -6.21 6.55 14.92
C ALA A 67 -7.34 7.45 15.48
N GLN A 68 -7.29 7.78 16.78
CA GLN A 68 -8.32 8.59 17.43
C GLN A 68 -8.17 10.10 17.15
N THR A 69 -6.99 10.54 16.70
CA THR A 69 -6.70 11.94 16.35
C THR A 69 -5.89 12.01 15.05
N ILE A 70 -6.00 13.14 14.34
CA ILE A 70 -5.24 13.38 13.10
C ILE A 70 -3.73 13.38 13.37
N ASP A 71 -3.30 13.94 14.51
CA ASP A 71 -1.88 13.99 14.87
C ASP A 71 -1.29 12.58 15.05
N ALA A 72 -2.05 11.65 15.62
CA ALA A 72 -1.62 10.26 15.74
C ALA A 72 -1.53 9.57 14.37
N ALA A 73 -2.40 9.91 13.41
CA ALA A 73 -2.37 9.38 12.06
C ALA A 73 -1.16 9.82 11.23
N GLN A 74 -0.57 10.99 11.55
CA GLN A 74 0.60 11.50 10.84
C GLN A 74 1.91 10.80 11.24
N GLN A 75 1.92 10.05 12.34
CA GLN A 75 3.10 9.35 12.87
C GLN A 75 3.14 7.85 12.55
N ILE A 76 2.18 7.35 11.75
CA ILE A 76 2.06 5.95 11.31
C ILE A 76 2.63 5.84 9.89
#